data_AF-A0AA90CR75-F1
#
_entry.id   AF-A0AA90CR75-F1
#
_cell.length_a   1.000
_cell.length_b   1.000
_cell.length_c   1.000
_cell.angle_alpha   90.00
_cell.angle_beta   90.00
_cell.angle_gamma   90.00
#
_symmetry.space_group_name_H-M   'P 1'
#
loop_
_entity.id
_entity.type
_entity.pdbx_description
1 polymer ?
#
loop_
_entity_poly.entity_id
_entity_poly.type
_entity_poly.pdbx_seq_one_letter_code
_entity_poly.pdbx_strand_id
1 'polypeptide(L)'
;MDTTKRLNSVVYKLNVLVVLSLLLMAGCTNIAKDAARTIHPASSSSLTTDTLFSVTSEFLSGKGYQCDSRHDPSALRCTKELRDLYIHQTQAVVQIYPRDETYPHTLVTSRWDEGLIPGEFISSEFTNPDVKAFCEYLEAQALGSCRMIK
;
A
#
# COMPACT_ATOMS: atom_id res chain seq x y z
N MET A 1 -46.50 -2.57 37.77
CA MET A 1 -45.46 -3.34 37.07
C MET A 1 -45.37 -2.81 35.64
N ASP A 2 -44.65 -1.72 35.35
CA ASP A 2 -44.35 -1.41 33.92
C ASP A 2 -43.40 -0.24 33.58
N THR A 3 -43.02 0.65 34.49
CA THR A 3 -42.18 1.80 34.12
C THR A 3 -40.71 1.43 33.89
N THR A 4 -40.15 0.54 34.73
CA THR A 4 -38.74 0.11 34.65
C THR A 4 -38.45 -0.77 33.41
N LYS A 5 -39.40 -1.63 33.01
CA LYS A 5 -39.29 -2.44 31.78
C LYS A 5 -39.33 -1.57 30.52
N ARG A 6 -40.18 -0.55 30.50
CA ARG A 6 -40.30 0.39 29.38
C ARG A 6 -39.05 1.27 29.25
N LEU A 7 -38.50 1.74 30.38
CA LEU A 7 -37.24 2.51 30.40
C LEU A 7 -36.06 1.67 29.88
N ASN A 8 -35.91 0.43 30.36
CA ASN A 8 -34.85 -0.48 29.91
C ASN A 8 -34.99 -0.83 28.42
N SER A 9 -36.22 -0.98 27.91
CA SER A 9 -36.47 -1.22 26.49
C SER A 9 -36.10 -0.02 25.61
N VAL A 10 -36.38 1.21 26.07
CA VAL A 10 -36.00 2.45 25.36
C VAL A 10 -34.49 2.63 25.35
N VAL A 11 -33.80 2.40 26.48
CA VAL A 11 -32.33 2.44 26.57
C VAL A 11 -31.70 1.39 25.67
N TYR A 12 -32.24 0.17 25.64
CA TYR A 12 -31.74 -0.89 24.76
C TYR A 12 -31.91 -0.53 23.28
N LYS A 13 -33.07 0.02 22.88
CA LYS A 13 -33.30 0.47 21.50
C LYS A 13 -32.38 1.63 21.10
N LEU A 14 -32.14 2.58 22.00
CA LEU A 14 -31.21 3.69 21.78
C LEU A 14 -29.78 3.18 21.62
N ASN A 15 -29.33 2.27 22.48
CA ASN A 15 -28.00 1.66 22.39
C ASN A 15 -27.83 0.87 21.10
N VAL A 16 -28.84 0.09 20.69
CA VAL A 16 -28.81 -0.64 19.41
C VAL A 16 -28.72 0.33 18.23
N LEU A 17 -29.48 1.43 18.23
CA LEU A 17 -29.43 2.45 17.19
C LEU A 17 -28.05 3.13 17.14
N VAL A 18 -27.46 3.45 18.29
CA VAL A 18 -26.13 4.07 18.40
C VAL A 18 -25.05 3.11 17.89
N VAL A 19 -25.09 1.83 18.29
CA VAL A 19 -24.15 0.81 17.81
C VAL A 19 -24.29 0.61 16.30
N LEU A 20 -25.51 0.55 15.78
CA LEU A 20 -25.76 0.43 14.34
C LEU A 20 -25.26 1.66 13.57
N SER A 21 -25.44 2.86 14.13
CA SER A 21 -24.93 4.10 13.54
C SER A 21 -23.40 4.15 13.54
N LEU A 22 -22.75 3.70 14.60
CA LEU A 22 -21.28 3.61 14.68
C LEU A 22 -20.69 2.61 13.67
N LEU A 23 -21.38 1.49 13.44
CA LEU A 23 -20.98 0.52 12.40
C LEU A 23 -21.06 1.09 10.99
N LEU A 24 -22.00 2.01 10.72
CA LEU A 24 -22.12 2.69 9.42
C LEU A 24 -21.05 3.77 9.20
N MET A 25 -20.43 4.26 10.27
CA MET A 25 -19.34 5.26 10.20
C MET A 25 -17.96 4.61 10.30
N ALA A 26 -17.88 3.29 10.40
CA ALA A 26 -16.60 2.57 10.35
C ALA A 26 -16.07 2.61 8.91
N GLY A 27 -14.92 3.26 8.71
CA GLY A 27 -14.23 3.24 7.42
C GLY A 27 -13.81 1.82 7.04
N CYS A 28 -13.94 1.48 5.77
CA CYS A 28 -13.37 0.30 5.16
C CYS A 28 -11.94 0.59 4.69
N THR A 29 -11.04 -0.36 4.89
CA THR A 29 -9.72 -0.38 4.25
C THR A 29 -9.67 -1.52 3.25
N ASN A 30 -9.57 -1.19 1.97
CA ASN A 30 -9.46 -2.17 0.89
C ASN A 30 -8.05 -2.13 0.31
N ILE A 31 -7.46 -3.30 0.08
CA ILE A 31 -6.08 -3.42 -0.41
C ILE A 31 -6.09 -4.30 -1.66
N ALA A 32 -5.66 -3.73 -2.78
CA ALA A 32 -5.41 -4.45 -4.02
C ALA A 32 -3.90 -4.51 -4.29
N LYS A 33 -3.37 -5.66 -4.68
CA LYS A 33 -1.93 -5.85 -4.94
C LYS A 33 -1.68 -6.04 -6.44
N ASP A 34 -0.58 -5.46 -6.92
CA ASP A 34 -0.01 -5.84 -8.22
C ASP A 34 0.87 -7.09 -8.03
N ALA A 35 1.31 -7.67 -9.15
CA ALA A 35 2.23 -8.78 -9.14
C ALA A 35 3.56 -8.42 -8.46
N ALA A 36 3.98 -9.28 -7.52
CA ALA A 36 5.23 -9.13 -6.81
C ALA A 36 6.42 -9.45 -7.74
N ARG A 37 7.51 -8.71 -7.53
CA ARG A 37 8.74 -8.82 -8.33
C ARG A 37 9.94 -8.98 -7.40
N THR A 38 11.04 -9.49 -7.94
CA THR A 38 12.35 -9.55 -7.30
C THR A 38 13.35 -8.76 -8.11
N ILE A 39 14.14 -7.94 -7.44
CA ILE A 39 15.17 -7.10 -8.05
C ILE A 39 16.50 -7.84 -7.94
N HIS A 40 17.07 -8.16 -9.09
CA HIS A 40 18.37 -8.81 -9.20
C HIS A 40 19.41 -7.80 -9.68
N PRO A 41 20.54 -7.63 -8.99
CA PRO A 41 21.61 -6.75 -9.45
C PRO A 41 22.20 -7.26 -10.76
N ALA A 42 22.66 -6.35 -11.62
CA ALA A 42 23.42 -6.73 -12.82
C ALA A 42 24.79 -7.27 -12.41
N SER A 43 25.33 -8.24 -13.17
CA SER A 43 26.62 -8.91 -12.84
C SER A 43 27.82 -7.96 -12.76
N SER A 44 27.76 -6.81 -13.44
CA SER A 44 28.78 -5.76 -13.41
C SER A 44 28.48 -4.63 -12.41
N SER A 45 27.30 -4.65 -11.76
CA SER A 45 26.88 -3.60 -10.83
C SER A 45 27.16 -4.01 -9.38
N SER A 46 27.72 -3.09 -8.60
CA SER A 46 27.73 -3.19 -7.14
C SER A 46 26.50 -2.51 -6.56
N LEU A 47 25.30 -2.86 -7.03
CA LEU A 47 24.08 -2.33 -6.44
C LEU A 47 24.09 -2.77 -4.98
N THR A 48 24.18 -1.85 -4.03
CA THR A 48 24.01 -2.10 -2.59
C THR A 48 22.57 -1.73 -2.20
N THR A 49 22.07 -2.22 -1.05
CA THR A 49 20.73 -1.86 -0.58
C THR A 49 20.55 -0.35 -0.50
N ASP A 50 21.55 0.38 0.00
CA ASP A 50 21.54 1.85 0.07
C ASP A 50 21.43 2.49 -1.33
N THR A 51 22.17 1.95 -2.30
CA THR A 51 22.15 2.47 -3.68
C THR A 51 20.82 2.15 -4.34
N LEU A 52 20.28 0.95 -4.14
CA LEU A 52 18.95 0.57 -4.59
C LEU A 52 17.88 1.49 -4.01
N PHE A 53 17.93 1.76 -2.71
CA PHE A 53 16.96 2.63 -2.04
C PHE A 53 17.07 4.08 -2.49
N SER A 54 18.29 4.58 -2.67
CA SER A 54 18.54 5.91 -3.22
C SER A 54 17.98 6.06 -4.64
N VAL A 55 18.34 5.14 -5.55
CA VAL A 55 17.88 5.14 -6.94
C VAL A 55 16.36 4.98 -7.02
N THR A 56 15.78 4.10 -6.20
CA THR A 56 14.32 3.93 -6.14
C THR A 56 13.64 5.20 -5.65
N SER A 57 14.17 5.81 -4.58
CA SER A 57 13.61 7.03 -4.02
C SER A 57 13.67 8.19 -5.00
N GLU A 58 14.79 8.36 -5.71
CA GLU A 58 14.94 9.37 -6.75
C GLU A 58 13.92 9.16 -7.88
N PHE A 59 13.85 7.95 -8.43
CA PHE A 59 12.94 7.64 -9.53
C PHE A 59 11.47 7.85 -9.14
N LEU A 60 11.04 7.30 -8.00
CA LEU A 60 9.65 7.38 -7.54
C LEU A 60 9.29 8.78 -7.03
N SER A 61 10.21 9.53 -6.43
CA SER A 61 9.97 10.94 -6.09
C SER A 61 9.73 11.77 -7.34
N GLY A 62 10.44 11.49 -8.44
CA GLY A 62 10.16 12.07 -9.75
C GLY A 62 8.78 11.73 -10.32
N LYS A 63 8.11 10.71 -9.77
CA LYS A 63 6.71 10.34 -10.08
C LYS A 63 5.71 10.84 -9.03
N GLY A 64 6.16 11.59 -8.03
CA GLY A 64 5.31 12.14 -6.96
C GLY A 64 5.10 11.22 -5.76
N TYR A 65 5.93 10.18 -5.59
CA TYR A 65 5.92 9.39 -4.36
C TYR A 65 6.73 10.07 -3.26
N GLN A 66 6.31 9.89 -2.01
CA GLN A 66 7.07 10.21 -0.82
C GLN A 66 7.68 8.92 -0.29
N CYS A 67 9.01 8.84 -0.26
CA CYS A 67 9.73 7.66 0.18
C CYS A 67 10.31 7.85 1.58
N ASP A 68 10.18 6.82 2.41
CA ASP A 68 10.71 6.76 3.76
C ASP A 68 11.31 5.37 4.05
N SER A 69 12.50 5.37 4.64
CA SER A 69 13.18 4.20 5.20
C SER A 69 13.59 4.42 6.66
N ARG A 70 13.17 5.53 7.29
CA ARG A 70 13.55 5.85 8.68
C ARG A 70 12.92 4.92 9.70
N HIS A 71 11.73 4.40 9.40
CA HIS A 71 11.01 3.47 10.29
C HIS A 71 11.61 2.06 10.28
N ASP A 72 12.13 1.62 9.12
CA ASP A 72 12.81 0.35 8.95
C ASP A 72 13.96 0.54 7.94
N PRO A 73 15.22 0.63 8.39
CA PRO A 73 16.35 0.81 7.49
C PRO A 73 16.56 -0.34 6.51
N SER A 74 15.97 -1.51 6.78
CA SER A 74 16.04 -2.68 5.89
C SER A 74 14.97 -2.63 4.78
N ALA A 75 14.01 -1.71 4.86
CA ALA A 75 12.93 -1.60 3.89
C ALA A 75 12.74 -0.16 3.41
N LEU A 76 12.48 0.00 2.11
CA LEU A 76 12.03 1.26 1.56
C LEU A 76 10.53 1.21 1.36
N ARG A 77 9.81 2.22 1.86
CA ARG A 77 8.39 2.41 1.58
C ARG A 77 8.18 3.75 0.87
N CYS A 78 7.53 3.72 -0.27
CA CYS A 78 7.15 4.91 -1.04
C CYS A 78 5.63 4.98 -1.20
N THR A 79 5.03 6.11 -0.88
CA THR A 79 3.58 6.33 -0.97
C THR A 79 3.23 7.47 -1.91
N LYS A 80 2.15 7.34 -2.67
CA LYS A 80 1.64 8.37 -3.58
C LYS A 80 0.13 8.38 -3.52
N GLU A 81 -0.45 9.55 -3.25
CA GLU A 81 -1.88 9.75 -3.39
C GLU A 81 -2.28 9.62 -4.87
N LEU A 82 -3.21 8.73 -5.16
CA LEU A 82 -3.78 8.56 -6.50
C LEU A 82 -5.04 9.40 -6.66
N ARG A 83 -5.84 9.49 -5.59
CA ARG A 83 -7.05 10.32 -5.48
C ARG A 83 -7.25 10.70 -4.03
N ASP A 84 -7.54 11.98 -3.81
CA ASP A 84 -8.01 12.48 -2.52
C ASP A 84 -9.42 13.03 -2.72
N LEU A 85 -10.43 12.23 -2.34
CA LEU A 85 -11.81 12.67 -2.24
C LEU A 85 -12.19 12.65 -0.76
N TYR A 86 -12.99 13.62 -0.32
CA TYR A 86 -13.41 13.77 1.08
C TYR A 86 -14.05 12.50 1.70
N ILE A 87 -14.55 11.58 0.87
CA ILE A 87 -15.19 10.32 1.29
C ILE A 87 -14.32 9.07 1.06
N HIS A 88 -13.20 9.19 0.33
CA HIS A 88 -12.37 8.07 -0.10
C HIS A 88 -10.94 8.52 -0.47
N GLN A 89 -9.96 8.02 0.28
CA GLN A 89 -8.55 8.24 0.04
C GLN A 89 -7.95 7.01 -0.64
N THR A 90 -7.40 7.21 -1.84
CA THR A 90 -6.71 6.14 -2.58
C THR A 90 -5.24 6.48 -2.68
N GLN A 91 -4.38 5.59 -2.19
CA GLN A 91 -2.92 5.73 -2.31
C GLN A 91 -2.28 4.49 -2.93
N ALA A 92 -1.26 4.71 -3.76
CA ALA A 92 -0.33 3.67 -4.18
C ALA A 92 0.81 3.58 -3.17
N VAL A 93 1.15 2.36 -2.80
CA VAL A 93 2.24 2.04 -1.91
C VAL A 93 3.20 1.13 -2.66
N VAL A 94 4.48 1.48 -2.70
CA VAL A 94 5.58 0.64 -3.22
C VAL A 94 6.48 0.30 -2.04
N GLN A 95 6.85 -0.97 -1.90
CA GLN A 95 7.74 -1.43 -0.85
C GLN A 95 8.86 -2.29 -1.43
N ILE A 96 10.08 -2.04 -0.97
CA ILE A 96 11.26 -2.87 -1.24
C ILE A 96 11.80 -3.37 0.09
N TYR A 97 11.99 -4.68 0.21
CA TYR A 97 12.56 -5.30 1.42
C TYR A 97 13.41 -6.52 1.04
N PRO A 98 14.40 -6.93 1.87
CA PRO A 98 15.29 -8.05 1.58
C PRO A 98 14.53 -9.37 1.54
N ARG A 99 15.06 -10.33 0.79
CA ARG A 99 14.55 -11.71 0.75
C ARG A 99 15.61 -12.63 1.35
N ASP A 100 15.59 -12.78 2.67
CA ASP A 100 16.48 -13.62 3.51
C ASP A 100 18.01 -13.34 3.42
N GLU A 101 18.55 -12.93 2.27
CA GLU A 101 19.94 -12.56 1.99
C GLU A 101 20.06 -11.12 1.43
N THR A 102 21.28 -10.63 1.21
CA THR A 102 21.57 -9.29 0.66
C THR A 102 20.88 -9.03 -0.68
N TYR A 103 20.71 -10.06 -1.51
CA TYR A 103 19.98 -10.01 -2.78
C TYR A 103 19.38 -11.38 -3.10
N PRO A 104 18.29 -11.44 -3.89
CA PRO A 104 17.55 -10.33 -4.49
C PRO A 104 16.58 -9.64 -3.50
N HIS A 105 16.25 -8.37 -3.74
CA HIS A 105 15.21 -7.67 -2.95
C HIS A 105 13.82 -7.96 -3.50
N THR A 106 12.82 -8.03 -2.63
CA THR A 106 11.42 -8.14 -3.03
C THR A 106 10.83 -6.75 -3.27
N LEU A 107 10.17 -6.56 -4.40
CA LEU A 107 9.44 -5.36 -4.80
C LEU A 107 7.95 -5.68 -4.87
N VAL A 108 7.16 -5.04 -4.03
CA VAL A 108 5.69 -5.16 -4.02
C VAL A 108 5.06 -3.79 -4.18
N THR A 109 3.88 -3.76 -4.78
CA THR A 109 3.05 -2.55 -4.79
C THR A 109 1.59 -2.90 -4.57
N SER A 110 0.92 -2.00 -3.89
CA SER A 110 -0.48 -2.14 -3.51
C SER A 110 -1.20 -0.81 -3.59
N ARG A 111 -2.46 -0.83 -3.98
CA ARG A 111 -3.40 0.27 -3.83
C ARG A 111 -4.13 0.10 -2.51
N TRP A 112 -4.13 1.15 -1.70
CA TRP A 112 -4.87 1.24 -0.45
C TRP A 112 -6.01 2.22 -0.65
N ASP A 113 -7.21 1.75 -0.36
CA ASP A 113 -8.47 2.45 -0.53
C ASP A 113 -9.11 2.55 0.85
N GLU A 114 -9.00 3.73 1.48
CA GLU A 114 -9.54 4.03 2.81
C GLU A 114 -10.74 4.95 2.68
N GLY A 115 -11.88 4.58 3.25
CA GLY A 115 -13.09 5.41 3.15
C GLY A 115 -14.36 4.68 3.53
N LEU A 116 -15.50 5.27 3.20
CA LEU A 116 -16.81 4.68 3.52
C LEU A 116 -17.33 3.71 2.45
N ILE A 117 -16.59 3.55 1.35
CA ILE A 117 -17.00 2.67 0.24
C ILE A 117 -16.69 1.21 0.61
N PRO A 118 -17.70 0.33 0.66
CA PRO A 118 -17.49 -1.08 0.90
C PRO A 118 -16.63 -1.73 -0.19
N GLY A 119 -15.83 -2.74 0.20
CA GLY A 119 -14.85 -3.38 -0.68
C GLY A 119 -15.43 -4.08 -1.89
N GLU A 120 -16.68 -4.53 -1.82
CA GLU A 120 -17.39 -5.17 -2.94
C GLU A 120 -17.61 -4.24 -4.14
N PHE A 121 -17.52 -2.92 -3.94
CA PHE A 121 -17.65 -1.92 -4.99
C PHE A 121 -16.30 -1.43 -5.53
N ILE A 122 -15.19 -1.92 -4.99
CA ILE A 122 -13.83 -1.52 -5.37
C ILE A 122 -13.17 -2.69 -6.11
N SER A 123 -12.63 -2.43 -7.31
CA SER A 123 -11.93 -3.47 -8.07
C SER A 123 -10.76 -4.05 -7.29
N SER A 124 -10.67 -5.37 -7.21
CA SER A 124 -9.51 -6.08 -6.65
C SER A 124 -8.31 -6.07 -7.59
N GLU A 125 -8.49 -5.68 -8.85
CA GLU A 125 -7.42 -5.58 -9.84
C GLU A 125 -6.65 -4.27 -9.67
N PHE A 126 -5.33 -4.39 -9.69
CA PHE A 126 -4.42 -3.25 -9.63
C PHE A 126 -3.13 -3.55 -10.37
N THR A 127 -2.70 -2.61 -11.21
CA THR A 127 -1.38 -2.62 -11.85
C THR A 127 -0.79 -1.23 -11.70
N ASN A 128 0.48 -1.16 -11.30
CA ASN A 128 1.16 0.11 -11.11
C ASN A 128 2.10 0.40 -12.29
N PRO A 129 1.78 1.35 -13.19
CA PRO A 129 2.62 1.67 -14.33
C PRO A 129 3.97 2.27 -13.92
N ASP A 130 4.06 2.96 -12.76
CA ASP A 130 5.31 3.54 -12.27
C ASP A 130 6.31 2.44 -11.85
N VAL A 131 5.81 1.33 -11.29
CA VAL A 131 6.64 0.17 -10.94
C VAL A 131 7.14 -0.56 -12.19
N LYS A 132 6.31 -0.67 -13.23
CA LYS A 132 6.74 -1.22 -14.52
C LYS A 132 7.85 -0.36 -15.13
N ALA A 133 7.66 0.95 -15.18
CA ALA A 133 8.64 1.89 -15.70
C ALA A 133 9.95 1.89 -14.88
N PHE A 134 9.87 1.70 -13.56
CA PHE A 134 11.05 1.56 -12.71
C PHE A 134 11.86 0.31 -13.06
N CYS A 135 11.20 -0.82 -13.31
CA CYS A 135 11.88 -2.04 -13.74
C CYS A 135 12.57 -1.89 -15.10
N GLU A 136 11.92 -1.23 -16.05
CA GLU A 136 12.51 -0.89 -17.36
C GLU A 136 13.71 0.07 -17.20
N TYR A 137 13.63 1.02 -16.27
CA TYR A 137 14.72 1.94 -15.93
C TYR A 137 15.94 1.22 -15.35
N LEU A 138 15.76 0.29 -14.41
CA LEU A 138 16.86 -0.48 -13.82
C LEU A 138 17.65 -1.27 -14.88
N GLU A 139 16.92 -1.84 -15.85
CA GLU A 139 17.52 -2.59 -16.96
C GLU A 139 18.27 -1.65 -17.91
N ALA A 140 17.64 -0.53 -18.30
CA ALA A 140 18.25 0.46 -19.19
C ALA A 140 19.53 1.10 -18.61
N GLN A 141 19.61 1.26 -17.29
CA GLN A 141 20.79 1.80 -16.60
C GLN A 141 21.83 0.72 -16.26
N ALA A 142 21.61 -0.54 -16.67
CA ALA A 142 22.46 -1.68 -16.31
C ALA A 142 22.69 -1.85 -14.79
N LEU A 143 21.72 -1.42 -13.98
CA LEU A 143 21.75 -1.53 -12.52
C LEU A 143 21.20 -2.89 -12.06
N GLY A 144 20.24 -3.44 -12.79
CA GLY A 144 19.62 -4.72 -12.45
C GLY A 144 18.40 -5.05 -13.30
N SER A 145 17.69 -6.10 -12.91
CA SER A 145 16.46 -6.53 -13.58
C SER A 145 15.39 -6.97 -12.58
N CYS A 146 14.14 -6.65 -12.88
CA CYS A 146 13.00 -7.18 -12.15
C CYS A 146 12.58 -8.54 -12.72
N ARG A 147 12.26 -9.50 -11.84
CA ARG A 147 11.67 -10.79 -12.22
C ARG A 147 10.40 -11.05 -11.42
N MET A 148 9.34 -11.46 -12.09
CA MET A 148 8.09 -11.82 -11.43
C MET A 148 8.32 -12.97 -10.44
N ILE A 149 7.74 -12.88 -9.25
CA ILE A 149 7.69 -14.00 -8.32
C ILE A 149 6.63 -14.96 -8.86
N LYS A 150 7.03 -16.20 -9.15
CA LYS A 150 6.11 -17.29 -9.50
C LYS A 150 5.58 -17.97 -8.25
#